data_AF-A0A7J8L5I6-F1
#
_entry.id   AF-A0A7J8L5I6-F1
#
_cell.length_a   1.000
_cell.length_b   1.000
_cell.length_c   1.000
_cell.angle_alpha   90.00
_cell.angle_beta   90.00
_cell.angle_gamma   90.00
#
_symmetry.space_group_name_H-M   'P 1'
#
loop_
_entity.id
_entity.type
_entity.pdbx_description
1 polymer ?
#
loop_
_entity_poly.entity_id
_entity_poly.type
_entity_poly.pdbx_seq_one_letter_code
_entity_poly.pdbx_strand_id
1 'polypeptide(L)'
;MMLNGLNGLVSLDPVVHLTAGPVFRTRSPISNFTHMLHSRYKSKEDLNSYSAHPDHLRVVKENVLPICDDIMAVDWVADNDPLPLSLPCNSAIKVTFLKLKENVNDEAQGEILGVIKGIKDNVSGIQQITCGENFSPARAKGFSIASVAVFNGVNEMEGIEENEEYVNLQKQKVRDYLDGVIVVDYVVPSSSSSSSNL
;
A
#
# COMPACT_ATOMS: atom_id res chain seq x y z
N MET A 1 4.80 22.29 2.91
CA MET A 1 5.45 21.16 3.62
C MET A 1 5.15 19.87 2.86
N MET A 2 6.07 18.89 2.83
CA MET A 2 6.01 17.67 2.00
C MET A 2 4.62 17.03 1.88
N LEU A 3 3.97 16.75 3.01
CA LEU A 3 2.66 16.11 3.02
C LEU A 3 1.56 16.94 2.35
N ASN A 4 1.57 18.27 2.49
CA ASN A 4 0.61 19.13 1.79
C ASN A 4 0.85 19.12 0.28
N GLY A 5 2.12 19.09 -0.13
CA GLY A 5 2.49 18.98 -1.54
C GLY A 5 2.02 17.67 -2.14
N LEU A 6 2.29 16.55 -1.47
CA LEU A 6 1.88 15.22 -1.92
C LEU A 6 0.36 15.07 -1.93
N ASN A 7 -0.33 15.37 -0.82
CA ASN A 7 -1.78 15.26 -0.75
C ASN A 7 -2.49 16.21 -1.73
N GLY A 8 -1.89 17.36 -2.08
CA GLY A 8 -2.40 18.25 -3.11
C GLY A 8 -2.47 17.62 -4.51
N LEU A 9 -1.65 16.60 -4.79
CA LEU A 9 -1.67 15.90 -6.08
C LEU A 9 -2.94 15.07 -6.31
N VAL A 10 -3.79 14.90 -5.28
CA VAL A 10 -5.11 14.26 -5.43
C VAL A 10 -6.01 15.02 -6.41
N SER A 11 -5.76 16.31 -6.67
CA SER A 11 -6.54 17.12 -7.61
C SER A 11 -6.16 16.91 -9.08
N LEU A 12 -5.15 16.10 -9.39
CA LEU A 12 -4.76 15.82 -10.76
C LEU A 12 -5.75 14.85 -11.41
N ASP A 13 -6.23 15.17 -12.62
CA ASP A 13 -7.20 14.37 -13.38
C ASP A 13 -6.96 12.84 -13.41
N PRO A 14 -5.74 12.31 -13.61
CA PRO A 14 -5.51 10.86 -13.62
C PRO A 14 -5.65 10.18 -12.24
N VAL A 15 -5.66 10.95 -11.14
CA VAL A 15 -5.64 10.44 -9.77
C VAL A 15 -7.07 10.17 -9.28
N VAL A 16 -7.37 8.90 -8.95
CA VAL A 16 -8.67 8.50 -8.40
C VAL A 16 -8.69 8.64 -6.87
N HIS A 17 -7.58 8.29 -6.24
CA HIS A 17 -7.37 8.41 -4.81
C HIS A 17 -5.88 8.63 -4.58
N LEU A 18 -5.53 9.51 -3.66
CA LEU A 18 -4.16 9.70 -3.21
C LEU A 18 -4.18 10.22 -1.78
N THR A 19 -3.42 9.56 -0.91
CA THR A 19 -3.13 10.08 0.42
C THR A 19 -1.69 9.81 0.79
N ALA A 20 -1.10 10.75 1.52
CA ALA A 20 0.24 10.63 2.08
C ALA A 20 0.23 11.04 3.54
N GLY A 21 0.95 10.29 4.38
CA GLY A 21 1.04 10.54 5.81
C GLY A 21 2.09 9.65 6.49
N PRO A 22 2.29 9.83 7.80
CA PRO A 22 3.17 8.94 8.57
C PRO A 22 2.61 7.52 8.59
N VAL A 23 3.52 6.55 8.61
CA VAL A 23 3.18 5.16 8.90
C VAL A 23 2.61 5.07 10.32
N PHE A 24 1.48 4.38 10.48
CA PHE A 24 0.88 4.17 11.79
C PHE A 24 1.69 3.18 12.62
N ARG A 25 2.06 2.04 12.01
CA ARG A 25 2.88 1.02 12.65
C ARG A 25 3.60 0.17 11.60
N THR A 26 4.90 -0.01 11.77
CA THR A 26 5.66 -1.01 11.02
C THR A 26 5.64 -2.33 11.78
N ARG A 27 5.22 -3.41 11.12
CA ARG A 27 5.13 -4.76 11.72
C ARG A 27 6.31 -5.66 11.36
N SER A 28 7.21 -5.20 10.49
CA SER A 28 8.36 -5.98 10.01
C SER A 28 9.65 -5.23 10.33
N PRO A 29 10.64 -5.88 10.98
CA PRO A 29 11.85 -5.20 11.44
C PRO A 29 12.77 -4.71 10.31
N ILE A 30 12.55 -5.19 9.08
CA ILE A 30 13.38 -4.87 7.92
C ILE A 30 13.06 -3.52 7.26
N SER A 31 11.98 -2.85 7.67
CA SER A 31 11.54 -1.58 7.09
C SER A 31 11.71 -0.44 8.09
N ASN A 32 12.37 0.64 7.64
CA ASN A 32 12.51 1.91 8.36
C ASN A 32 11.74 3.06 7.67
N PHE A 33 10.87 2.76 6.70
CA PHE A 33 10.05 3.78 6.05
C PHE A 33 9.10 4.43 7.07
N THR A 34 9.16 5.76 7.13
CA THR A 34 8.42 6.56 8.12
C THR A 34 7.11 7.11 7.58
N HIS A 35 6.96 7.18 6.26
CA HIS A 35 5.80 7.73 5.58
C HIS A 35 5.34 6.77 4.48
N MET A 36 4.04 6.81 4.20
CA MET A 36 3.41 6.07 3.13
C MET A 36 2.66 7.03 2.21
N LEU A 37 2.74 6.77 0.90
CA LEU A 37 1.82 7.32 -0.09
C LEU A 37 1.03 6.15 -0.68
N HIS A 38 -0.30 6.22 -0.60
CA HIS A 38 -1.20 5.27 -1.25
C HIS A 38 -1.98 6.01 -2.32
N SER A 39 -1.90 5.51 -3.56
CA SER A 39 -2.56 6.12 -4.71
C SER A 39 -3.24 5.06 -5.58
N ARG A 40 -4.33 5.46 -6.25
CA ARG A 40 -5.08 4.63 -7.19
C ARG A 40 -5.33 5.41 -8.49
N TYR A 41 -5.26 4.69 -9.59
CA TYR A 41 -5.44 5.18 -10.96
C TYR A 41 -6.38 4.22 -11.70
N LYS A 42 -7.06 4.68 -12.75
CA LYS A 42 -7.95 3.80 -13.53
C LYS A 42 -7.17 2.83 -14.42
N SER A 43 -5.95 3.20 -14.81
CA SER A 43 -5.12 2.41 -15.71
C SER A 43 -3.62 2.65 -15.47
N LYS A 44 -2.77 1.82 -16.09
CA LYS A 44 -1.32 2.06 -16.13
C LYS A 44 -0.98 3.34 -16.91
N GLU A 45 -1.79 3.70 -17.91
CA GLU A 45 -1.61 4.93 -18.68
C GLU A 45 -1.89 6.17 -17.84
N ASP A 46 -2.91 6.13 -16.98
CA ASP A 46 -3.19 7.21 -16.02
C ASP A 46 -2.05 7.33 -14.98
N LEU A 47 -1.52 6.22 -14.48
CA LEU A 47 -0.35 6.23 -13.60
C LEU A 47 0.89 6.83 -14.30
N ASN A 48 1.13 6.49 -15.57
CA ASN A 48 2.22 7.06 -16.36
C ASN A 48 2.02 8.57 -16.56
N SER A 49 0.78 8.99 -16.85
CA SER A 49 0.41 10.39 -17.03
C SER A 49 0.60 11.20 -15.75
N TYR A 50 0.20 10.64 -14.60
CA TYR A 50 0.49 11.20 -13.28
C TYR A 50 2.01 11.30 -13.03
N SER A 51 2.76 10.23 -13.30
CA SER A 51 4.20 10.18 -13.04
C SER A 51 4.97 11.23 -13.85
N ALA A 52 4.54 11.50 -15.08
CA ALA A 52 5.10 12.52 -15.95
C ALA A 52 4.52 13.93 -15.72
N HIS A 53 3.49 14.08 -14.88
CA HIS A 53 2.79 15.34 -14.70
C HIS A 53 3.73 16.42 -14.09
N PRO A 54 3.78 17.64 -14.64
CA PRO A 54 4.67 18.70 -14.15
C PRO A 54 4.53 19.01 -12.66
N ASP A 55 3.30 19.01 -12.12
CA ASP A 55 3.09 19.22 -10.68
C ASP A 55 3.60 18.06 -9.82
N HIS A 56 3.45 16.82 -10.26
CA HIS A 56 4.03 15.67 -9.55
C HIS A 56 5.56 15.81 -9.51
N LEU A 57 6.18 16.06 -10.67
CA LEU A 57 7.64 16.23 -10.77
C LEU A 57 8.14 17.39 -9.90
N ARG A 58 7.41 18.51 -9.89
CA ARG A 58 7.71 19.67 -9.06
C ARG A 58 7.62 19.32 -7.57
N VAL A 59 6.53 18.69 -7.12
CA VAL A 59 6.35 18.28 -5.72
C VAL A 59 7.44 17.30 -5.29
N VAL A 60 7.78 16.31 -6.11
CA VAL A 60 8.87 15.36 -5.81
C VAL A 60 10.19 16.11 -5.64
N LYS A 61 10.53 16.97 -6.61
CA LYS A 61 11.81 17.71 -6.62
C LYS A 61 11.94 18.70 -5.47
N GLU A 62 10.89 19.47 -5.20
CA GLU A 62 10.93 20.58 -4.25
C GLU A 62 10.62 20.15 -2.82
N ASN A 63 9.79 19.12 -2.64
CA ASN A 63 9.25 18.79 -1.33
C ASN A 63 9.66 17.41 -0.79
N VAL A 64 9.98 16.45 -1.66
CA VAL A 64 10.32 15.06 -1.25
C VAL A 64 11.83 14.87 -1.22
N LEU A 65 12.50 15.02 -2.37
CA LEU A 65 13.94 14.75 -2.51
C LEU A 65 14.83 15.51 -1.51
N PRO A 66 14.54 16.77 -1.09
CA PRO A 66 15.41 17.47 -0.15
C PRO A 66 15.46 16.88 1.27
N ILE A 67 14.50 16.04 1.64
CA ILE A 67 14.34 15.54 3.02
C ILE A 67 14.18 14.02 3.10
N CYS A 68 14.13 13.33 1.96
CA CYS A 68 13.82 11.91 1.88
C CYS A 68 15.09 11.11 1.64
N ASP A 69 15.51 10.32 2.64
CA ASP A 69 16.71 9.49 2.56
C ASP A 69 16.56 8.31 1.59
N ASP A 70 15.36 7.77 1.48
CA ASP A 70 15.09 6.57 0.70
C ASP A 70 13.64 6.51 0.20
N ILE A 71 13.45 5.96 -1.00
CA ILE A 71 12.14 5.81 -1.66
C ILE A 71 11.98 4.36 -2.13
N MET A 72 10.83 3.77 -1.79
CA MET A 72 10.38 2.52 -2.39
C MET A 72 9.00 2.74 -3.00
N ALA A 73 8.79 2.19 -4.20
CA ALA A 73 7.50 2.18 -4.86
C ALA A 73 7.23 0.79 -5.45
N VAL A 74 6.00 0.35 -5.33
CA VAL A 74 5.51 -0.93 -5.85
C VAL A 74 4.18 -0.65 -6.50
N ASP A 75 4.08 -0.90 -7.80
CA ASP A 75 2.89 -0.61 -8.60
C ASP A 75 2.35 -1.92 -9.15
N TRP A 76 1.06 -2.21 -8.92
CA TRP A 76 0.42 -3.42 -9.41
C TRP A 76 -0.97 -3.12 -9.95
N VAL A 77 -1.47 -4.01 -10.80
CA VAL A 77 -2.88 -3.98 -11.21
C VAL A 77 -3.67 -4.75 -10.17
N ALA A 78 -4.71 -4.15 -9.60
CA ALA A 78 -5.58 -4.83 -8.66
C ALA A 78 -6.22 -6.06 -9.33
N ASP A 79 -6.26 -7.17 -8.61
CA ASP A 79 -6.81 -8.45 -9.07
C ASP A 79 -8.35 -8.47 -9.11
N ASN A 80 -8.99 -7.41 -8.62
CA ASN A 80 -10.43 -7.20 -8.61
C ASN A 80 -10.73 -5.69 -8.69
N ASP A 81 -12.02 -5.32 -8.76
CA ASP A 81 -12.49 -3.93 -8.72
C ASP A 81 -12.83 -3.50 -7.28
N PRO A 82 -11.88 -2.92 -6.52
CA PRO A 82 -12.13 -2.53 -5.14
C PRO A 82 -13.11 -1.35 -5.08
N LEU A 83 -14.23 -1.54 -4.38
CA LEU A 83 -15.18 -0.47 -4.07
C LEU A 83 -15.27 -0.26 -2.54
N PRO A 84 -15.28 0.99 -2.06
CA PRO A 84 -15.12 2.23 -2.82
C PRO A 84 -13.65 2.45 -3.27
N LEU A 85 -13.47 3.13 -4.41
CA LEU A 85 -12.13 3.46 -4.92
C LEU A 85 -11.45 4.54 -4.06
N SER A 86 -12.21 5.52 -3.58
CA SER A 86 -11.74 6.51 -2.60
C SER A 86 -12.06 6.04 -1.18
N LEU A 87 -11.08 6.12 -0.30
CA LEU A 87 -11.20 5.62 1.05
C LEU A 87 -11.64 6.71 2.02
N PRO A 88 -12.63 6.45 2.89
CA PRO A 88 -13.01 7.37 3.96
C PRO A 88 -11.82 7.77 4.85
N CYS A 89 -11.88 8.95 5.43
CA CYS A 89 -10.95 9.36 6.48
C CYS A 89 -11.01 8.36 7.64
N ASN A 90 -9.85 8.12 8.28
CA ASN A 90 -9.67 7.16 9.36
C ASN A 90 -9.82 5.69 8.99
N SER A 91 -10.04 5.34 7.71
CA SER A 91 -9.87 3.96 7.25
C SER A 91 -8.45 3.49 7.55
N ALA A 92 -8.31 2.24 7.97
CA ALA A 92 -7.01 1.64 8.23
C ALA A 92 -6.61 0.76 7.05
N ILE A 93 -5.35 0.87 6.63
CA ILE A 93 -4.77 0.15 5.50
C ILE A 93 -3.62 -0.69 6.04
N LYS A 94 -3.67 -2.00 5.79
CA LYS A 94 -2.55 -2.91 6.00
C LYS A 94 -1.94 -3.26 4.66
N VAL A 95 -0.72 -2.82 4.43
CA VAL A 95 0.03 -3.09 3.19
C VAL A 95 1.08 -4.13 3.44
N THR A 96 1.16 -5.10 2.54
CA THR A 96 2.18 -6.14 2.56
C THR A 96 2.95 -6.13 1.25
N PHE A 97 4.27 -6.13 1.34
CA PHE A 97 5.18 -6.35 0.20
C PHE A 97 5.95 -7.64 0.43
N LEU A 98 6.00 -8.49 -0.60
CA LEU A 98 6.69 -9.77 -0.57
C LEU A 98 7.83 -9.76 -1.58
N LYS A 99 9.02 -10.11 -1.09
CA LYS A 99 10.20 -10.39 -1.89
C LYS A 99 10.32 -11.89 -2.04
N LEU A 100 10.17 -12.37 -3.27
CA LEU A 100 10.29 -13.79 -3.60
C LEU A 100 11.75 -14.21 -3.69
N LYS A 101 12.00 -15.49 -3.42
CA LYS A 101 13.26 -16.16 -3.76
C LYS A 101 13.44 -16.25 -5.27
N GLU A 102 14.69 -16.29 -5.72
CA GLU A 102 15.05 -16.33 -7.15
C GLU A 102 14.48 -17.56 -7.90
N ASN A 103 14.21 -18.65 -7.19
CA ASN A 103 13.75 -19.92 -7.76
C ASN A 103 12.22 -20.14 -7.70
N VAL A 104 11.45 -19.12 -7.33
CA VAL A 104 9.98 -19.20 -7.32
C VAL A 104 9.46 -19.20 -8.76
N ASN A 105 8.70 -20.22 -9.12
CA ASN A 105 8.07 -20.33 -10.43
C ASN A 105 6.63 -19.76 -10.42
N ASP A 106 6.00 -19.71 -11.60
CA ASP A 106 4.65 -19.15 -11.77
C ASP A 106 3.58 -19.88 -10.93
N GLU A 107 3.74 -21.19 -10.70
CA GLU A 107 2.82 -21.99 -9.89
C GLU A 107 2.89 -21.56 -8.41
N ALA A 108 4.09 -21.48 -7.85
CA ALA A 108 4.30 -21.00 -6.48
C ALA A 108 3.92 -19.52 -6.33
N GLN A 109 4.16 -18.68 -7.33
CA GLN A 109 3.64 -17.31 -7.35
C GLN A 109 2.11 -17.27 -7.33
N GLY A 110 1.45 -18.16 -8.09
CA GLY A 110 0.01 -18.36 -8.08
C GLY A 110 -0.51 -18.79 -6.71
N GLU A 111 0.19 -19.69 -6.02
CA GLU A 111 -0.10 -20.10 -4.65
C GLU A 111 -0.06 -18.92 -3.69
N ILE A 112 0.98 -18.08 -3.76
CA ILE A 112 1.13 -16.88 -2.93
C ILE A 112 -0.04 -15.92 -3.12
N LEU A 113 -0.40 -15.61 -4.37
CA LEU A 113 -1.54 -14.75 -4.67
C LEU A 113 -2.86 -15.39 -4.22
N GLY A 114 -3.02 -16.71 -4.39
CA GLY A 114 -4.18 -17.46 -3.92
C GLY A 114 -4.36 -17.38 -2.40
N VAL A 115 -3.26 -17.51 -1.65
CA VAL A 115 -3.25 -17.35 -0.19
C VAL A 115 -3.69 -15.95 0.20
N ILE A 116 -3.17 -14.90 -0.45
CA ILE A 116 -3.57 -13.51 -0.14
C ILE A 116 -5.06 -13.30 -0.42
N LYS A 117 -5.57 -13.79 -1.56
CA LYS A 117 -6.98 -13.66 -1.94
C LYS A 117 -7.91 -14.33 -0.93
N GLY A 118 -7.55 -15.52 -0.46
CA GLY A 118 -8.33 -16.28 0.53
C GLY A 118 -8.44 -15.61 1.91
N ILE A 119 -7.60 -14.62 2.23
CA ILE A 119 -7.65 -13.89 3.50
C ILE A 119 -8.98 -13.13 3.63
N LYS A 120 -9.48 -12.48 2.58
CA LYS A 120 -10.69 -11.64 2.66
C LYS A 120 -11.92 -12.44 3.08
N ASP A 121 -12.06 -13.67 2.60
CA ASP A 121 -13.26 -14.49 2.84
C ASP A 121 -13.32 -15.07 4.25
N ASN A 122 -12.19 -15.10 4.96
CA ASN A 122 -12.05 -15.76 6.25
C ASN A 122 -11.66 -14.80 7.39
N VAL A 123 -11.28 -13.56 7.07
CA VAL A 123 -10.93 -12.54 8.06
C VAL A 123 -12.03 -11.49 8.12
N SER A 124 -12.70 -11.44 9.26
CA SER A 124 -13.72 -10.42 9.52
C SER A 124 -13.13 -9.01 9.57
N GLY A 125 -13.91 -8.00 9.18
CA GLY A 125 -13.52 -6.58 9.20
C GLY A 125 -12.81 -6.06 7.94
N ILE A 126 -12.31 -6.94 7.07
CA ILE A 126 -11.74 -6.53 5.78
C ILE A 126 -12.86 -6.08 4.85
N GLN A 127 -12.82 -4.82 4.42
CA GLN A 127 -13.76 -4.24 3.45
C GLN A 127 -13.33 -4.55 2.02
N GLN A 128 -12.04 -4.46 1.75
CA GLN A 128 -11.43 -4.72 0.44
C GLN A 128 -10.06 -5.34 0.64
N ILE A 129 -9.72 -6.27 -0.25
CA ILE A 129 -8.35 -6.72 -0.44
C ILE A 129 -8.03 -6.64 -1.93
N THR A 130 -6.84 -6.16 -2.26
CA THR A 130 -6.27 -6.32 -3.59
C THR A 130 -4.85 -6.82 -3.47
N CYS A 131 -4.40 -7.55 -4.47
CA CYS A 131 -3.03 -8.00 -4.60
C CYS A 131 -2.62 -8.06 -6.06
N GLY A 132 -1.32 -8.12 -6.32
CA GLY A 132 -0.82 -8.28 -7.67
C GLY A 132 0.69 -8.28 -7.77
N GLU A 133 1.15 -8.59 -8.96
CA GLU A 133 2.55 -8.53 -9.34
C GLU A 133 2.98 -7.09 -9.62
N ASN A 134 4.17 -6.75 -9.13
CA ASN A 134 4.79 -5.46 -9.32
C ASN A 134 5.27 -5.27 -10.76
N PHE A 135 4.91 -4.15 -11.38
CA PHE A 135 5.43 -3.75 -12.69
C PHE A 135 6.40 -2.56 -12.64
N SER A 136 6.86 -2.13 -11.46
CA SER A 136 7.86 -1.06 -11.28
C SER A 136 9.14 -1.53 -10.54
N PRO A 137 9.85 -2.55 -11.06
CA PRO A 137 10.94 -3.23 -10.34
C PRO A 137 12.10 -2.30 -9.94
N ALA A 138 12.37 -1.26 -10.73
CA ALA A 138 13.48 -0.32 -10.49
C ALA A 138 13.39 0.41 -9.14
N ARG A 139 12.18 0.59 -8.59
CA ARG A 139 11.94 1.30 -7.31
C ARG A 139 11.54 0.36 -6.18
N ALA A 140 11.40 -0.92 -6.45
CA ALA A 140 10.75 -1.86 -5.54
C ALA A 140 11.72 -2.63 -4.64
N LYS A 141 13.04 -2.40 -4.74
CA LYS A 141 14.06 -3.03 -3.88
C LYS A 141 13.99 -4.57 -3.84
N GLY A 142 13.56 -5.17 -4.95
CA GLY A 142 13.38 -6.61 -5.11
C GLY A 142 12.04 -7.16 -4.61
N PHE A 143 11.15 -6.34 -4.06
CA PHE A 143 9.78 -6.75 -3.76
C PHE A 143 8.96 -6.86 -5.06
N SER A 144 8.31 -8.00 -5.26
CA SER A 144 7.66 -8.35 -6.53
C SER A 144 6.16 -8.63 -6.40
N ILE A 145 5.65 -8.86 -5.19
CA ILE A 145 4.20 -8.96 -4.94
C ILE A 145 3.81 -7.93 -3.88
N ALA A 146 2.67 -7.29 -4.08
CA ALA A 146 2.05 -6.40 -3.12
C ALA A 146 0.62 -6.82 -2.81
N SER A 147 0.16 -6.47 -1.61
CA SER A 147 -1.26 -6.49 -1.27
C SER A 147 -1.65 -5.35 -0.34
N VAL A 148 -2.90 -4.94 -0.46
CA VAL A 148 -3.54 -3.91 0.36
C VAL A 148 -4.84 -4.49 0.90
N ALA A 149 -4.94 -4.59 2.22
CA ALA A 149 -6.19 -4.86 2.93
C ALA A 149 -6.67 -3.58 3.61
N VAL A 150 -7.96 -3.25 3.49
CA VAL A 150 -8.52 -2.04 4.12
C VAL A 150 -9.69 -2.38 5.03
N PHE A 151 -9.72 -1.66 6.14
CA PHE A 151 -10.65 -1.79 7.26
C PHE A 151 -11.30 -0.44 7.53
N ASN A 152 -12.47 -0.40 8.18
CA ASN A 152 -13.12 0.88 8.50
C ASN A 152 -12.33 1.70 9.53
N GLY A 153 -11.46 1.05 10.29
CA GLY A 153 -10.56 1.72 11.23
C GLY A 153 -9.58 0.76 11.90
N VAL A 154 -8.74 1.33 12.77
CA VAL A 154 -7.65 0.59 13.43
C VAL A 154 -8.17 -0.58 14.26
N ASN A 155 -9.28 -0.41 14.99
CA ASN A 155 -9.87 -1.46 15.82
C ASN A 155 -10.21 -2.72 15.00
N GLU A 156 -10.80 -2.54 13.81
CA GLU A 156 -11.10 -3.66 12.91
C GLU A 156 -9.84 -4.28 12.30
N MET A 157 -8.81 -3.46 12.02
CA MET A 157 -7.52 -3.93 11.48
C MET A 157 -6.69 -4.75 12.49
N GLU A 158 -6.83 -4.42 13.77
CA GLU A 158 -6.28 -5.22 14.87
C GLU A 158 -7.02 -6.55 14.98
N GLY A 159 -8.32 -6.54 14.67
CA GLY A 159 -9.13 -7.74 14.54
C GLY A 159 -9.31 -8.46 15.87
N ILE A 160 -9.71 -9.72 15.77
CA ILE A 160 -9.77 -10.65 16.90
C ILE A 160 -8.62 -11.66 16.79
N GLU A 161 -8.30 -12.33 17.88
CA GLU A 161 -7.20 -13.32 17.95
C GLU A 161 -7.31 -14.40 16.85
N GLU A 162 -8.52 -14.88 16.57
CA GLU A 162 -8.79 -15.87 15.53
C GLU A 162 -8.38 -15.39 14.12
N ASN A 163 -8.59 -14.10 13.82
CA ASN A 163 -8.18 -13.51 12.54
C ASN A 163 -6.65 -13.50 12.44
N GLU A 164 -5.96 -13.15 13.52
CA GLU A 164 -4.49 -13.12 13.55
C GLU A 164 -3.91 -14.53 13.42
N GLU A 165 -4.45 -15.50 14.15
CA GLU A 165 -4.04 -16.91 14.05
C GLU A 165 -4.25 -17.45 12.63
N TYR A 166 -5.43 -17.22 12.05
CA TYR A 166 -5.72 -17.65 10.67
C TYR A 166 -4.74 -17.04 9.67
N VAL A 167 -4.50 -15.72 9.74
CA VAL A 167 -3.57 -15.03 8.85
C VAL A 167 -2.15 -15.56 9.02
N ASN A 168 -1.72 -15.84 10.25
CA ASN A 168 -0.40 -16.40 10.53
C ASN A 168 -0.28 -17.83 9.98
N LEU A 169 -1.31 -18.67 10.10
CA LEU A 169 -1.35 -19.99 9.50
C LEU A 169 -1.25 -19.93 7.96
N GLN A 170 -1.98 -19.02 7.33
CA GLN A 170 -1.92 -18.80 5.88
C GLN A 170 -0.51 -18.36 5.43
N LYS A 171 0.12 -17.44 6.16
CA LYS A 171 1.49 -16.97 5.87
C LYS A 171 2.53 -18.08 5.94
N GLN A 172 2.38 -19.06 6.85
CA GLN A 172 3.33 -20.17 6.94
C GLN A 172 3.36 -21.03 5.68
N LYS A 173 2.23 -21.18 4.97
CA LYS A 173 2.14 -21.99 3.75
C LYS A 173 3.12 -21.54 2.67
N VAL A 174 3.35 -20.23 2.60
CA VAL A 174 4.14 -19.60 1.53
C VAL A 174 5.48 -19.07 2.00
N ARG A 175 5.80 -19.23 3.29
CA ARG A 175 7.01 -18.66 3.90
C ARG A 175 8.28 -19.10 3.20
N ASP A 176 8.33 -20.36 2.76
CA ASP A 176 9.52 -20.94 2.15
C ASP A 176 9.82 -20.36 0.76
N TYR A 177 8.89 -19.63 0.15
CA TYR A 177 9.08 -18.92 -1.11
C TYR A 177 9.62 -17.49 -0.93
N LEU A 178 9.71 -17.00 0.31
CA LEU A 178 9.95 -15.58 0.61
C LEU A 178 11.35 -15.33 1.16
N ASP A 179 12.04 -14.33 0.60
CA ASP A 179 13.29 -13.79 1.12
C ASP A 179 13.09 -12.53 1.97
N GLY A 180 11.92 -11.88 1.85
CA GLY A 180 11.62 -10.69 2.61
C GLY A 180 10.14 -10.38 2.66
N VAL A 181 9.70 -9.83 3.78
CA VAL A 181 8.32 -9.40 4.00
C VAL A 181 8.33 -8.05 4.71
N ILE A 182 7.69 -7.06 4.10
CA ILE A 182 7.38 -5.78 4.73
C ILE A 182 5.88 -5.70 4.96
N VAL A 183 5.49 -5.46 6.21
CA VAL A 183 4.10 -5.16 6.58
C VAL A 183 4.05 -3.82 7.28
N VAL A 184 3.21 -2.92 6.76
CA VAL A 184 3.03 -1.57 7.24
C VAL A 184 1.54 -1.30 7.42
N ASP A 185 1.18 -0.81 8.59
CA ASP A 185 -0.15 -0.27 8.88
C ASP A 185 -0.12 1.25 8.63
N TYR A 186 -1.14 1.77 7.94
CA TYR A 186 -1.32 3.17 7.64
C TYR A 186 -2.78 3.57 7.90
N VAL A 187 -2.99 4.81 8.34
CA VAL A 187 -4.35 5.34 8.57
C VAL A 187 -4.57 6.48 7.61
N VAL A 188 -5.68 6.43 6.87
CA VAL A 188 -6.07 7.49 5.95
C VAL A 188 -6.25 8.78 6.76
N PRO A 189 -5.46 9.83 6.50
CA PRO A 189 -5.49 11.04 7.30
C PRO A 189 -6.85 11.73 7.16
N SER A 190 -7.34 12.28 8.27
CA SER A 190 -8.43 13.25 8.19
C SER A 190 -7.92 14.50 7.48
N SER A 191 -8.73 15.07 6.59
CA SER A 191 -8.48 16.42 6.11
C SER A 191 -8.65 17.36 7.30
N SER A 192 -7.56 17.69 7.98
CA SER A 192 -7.57 18.79 8.92
C SER A 192 -7.88 20.05 8.12
N SER A 193 -9.13 20.51 8.17
CA SER A 193 -9.43 21.92 8.01
C SER A 193 -8.50 22.65 8.97
N SER A 194 -7.71 23.56 8.42
CA SER A 194 -6.87 24.47 9.16
C SER A 194 -7.68 25.14 10.26
N SER A 195 -7.55 24.68 11.50
CA SER A 195 -7.86 25.49 12.67
C SER A 195 -6.77 26.52 12.80
N SER A 196 -6.93 27.63 12.08
CA SER A 196 -6.28 28.89 12.42
C SER A 196 -6.79 29.32 13.79
N ASN A 197 -6.06 28.96 14.84
CA ASN A 197 -6.16 29.62 16.13
C ASN A 197 -5.16 30.79 16.10
N LEU A 198 -5.69 31.97 15.79
CA LEU A 198 -5.21 33.25 16.32
C LEU A 198 -6.33 33.80 17.21
#